data_AF-A0A9D3Y475-F1
#
_entry.id   AF-A0A9D3Y475-F1
#
_cell.length_a   1.000
_cell.length_b   1.000
_cell.length_c   1.000
_cell.angle_alpha   90.00
_cell.angle_beta   90.00
_cell.angle_gamma   90.00
#
_symmetry.space_group_name_H-M   'P 1'
#
loop_
_entity.id
_entity.type
_entity.pdbx_description
1 polymer ?
#
loop_
_entity_poly.entity_id
_entity_poly.type
_entity_poly.pdbx_seq_one_letter_code
_entity_poly.pdbx_strand_id
1 'polypeptide(L)'
;MISCLAVLKCALSHNGDRIFVTDRGNNKLLTLAKDGAVLFTFSDPDMQVSWNVHVSAAGHILVCGYESRTVIQVDSRGRRKIATLARDEDGLPSASNKKCMIYVSYKYLVGIKLNLKYKTPHDFN
;
A
#
# COMPACT_ATOMS: atom_id res chain seq x y z
N MET A 1 12.75 7.41 22.04
CA MET A 1 12.30 6.02 22.25
C MET A 1 11.12 5.79 21.31
N ILE A 2 11.33 5.09 20.19
CA ILE A 2 10.24 4.79 19.24
C ILE A 2 9.50 3.58 19.79
N SER A 3 8.37 3.82 20.46
CA SER A 3 7.45 2.76 20.88
C SER A 3 6.71 2.25 19.64
N CYS A 4 7.23 1.19 19.01
CA CYS A 4 6.62 0.57 17.84
C CYS A 4 5.77 -0.62 18.28
N LEU A 5 4.46 -0.43 18.40
CA LEU A 5 3.51 -1.54 18.42
C LEU A 5 3.29 -1.99 16.97
N ALA A 6 4.00 -3.06 16.61
CA ALA A 6 3.88 -3.88 15.40
C ALA A 6 4.30 -3.21 14.06
N VAL A 7 5.56 -3.40 13.67
CA VAL A 7 5.93 -3.44 12.25
C VAL A 7 5.31 -4.69 11.64
N LEU A 8 4.19 -4.55 10.93
CA LEU A 8 3.50 -5.71 10.36
C LEU A 8 4.06 -6.13 8.99
N LYS A 9 4.53 -5.18 8.17
CA LYS A 9 5.00 -5.42 6.81
C LYS A 9 6.03 -4.38 6.37
N CYS A 10 7.01 -4.84 5.59
CA CYS A 10 7.94 -4.00 4.86
C CYS A 10 8.06 -4.44 3.39
N ALA A 11 8.51 -3.53 2.53
CA ALA A 11 8.81 -3.80 1.13
C ALA A 11 10.12 -3.12 0.73
N LEU A 12 10.84 -3.70 -0.23
CA LEU A 12 12.07 -3.14 -0.76
C LEU A 12 11.80 -2.41 -2.07
N SER A 13 12.54 -1.32 -2.32
CA SER A 13 12.64 -0.78 -3.68
C SER A 13 13.27 -1.81 -4.62
N HIS A 14 12.99 -1.69 -5.92
CA HIS A 14 13.50 -2.65 -6.92
C HIS A 14 15.03 -2.80 -6.91
N ASN A 15 15.75 -1.70 -6.64
CA ASN A 15 17.20 -1.69 -6.54
C ASN A 15 17.74 -2.01 -5.12
N GLY A 16 16.87 -2.28 -4.15
CA GLY A 16 17.24 -2.60 -2.77
C GLY A 16 17.76 -1.43 -1.92
N ASP A 17 17.84 -0.21 -2.46
CA ASP A 17 18.39 0.94 -1.72
C ASP A 17 17.46 1.50 -0.65
N ARG A 18 16.17 1.16 -0.70
CA ARG A 18 15.14 1.68 0.19
C ARG A 18 14.28 0.57 0.77
N ILE A 19 13.92 0.76 2.03
CA ILE A 19 13.00 -0.10 2.77
C ILE A 19 11.77 0.73 3.12
N PHE A 20 10.59 0.29 2.72
CA PHE A 20 9.33 0.91 3.06
C PHE A 20 8.66 0.13 4.17
N VAL A 21 8.23 0.81 5.22
CA VAL A 21 7.68 0.17 6.43
C VAL A 21 6.38 0.87 6.82
N THR A 22 5.30 0.11 6.98
CA THR A 22 4.06 0.63 7.56
C THR A 22 4.14 0.57 9.09
N ASP A 23 4.12 1.73 9.71
CA ASP A 23 3.97 1.89 11.16
C ASP A 23 2.48 2.04 11.47
N ARG A 24 1.85 0.89 11.74
CA ARG A 24 0.41 0.78 11.98
C ARG A 24 -0.01 1.62 13.18
N GLY A 25 0.74 1.58 14.27
CA GLY A 25 0.39 2.28 15.51
C GLY A 25 0.37 3.79 15.36
N ASN A 26 1.15 4.32 14.41
CA ASN A 26 1.30 5.75 14.19
C ASN A 26 0.71 6.24 12.86
N ASN A 27 0.03 5.38 12.09
CA ASN A 27 -0.56 5.68 10.77
C ASN A 27 0.44 6.31 9.79
N LYS A 28 1.67 5.75 9.75
CA LYS A 28 2.78 6.27 8.96
C LYS A 28 3.35 5.23 8.01
N LEU A 29 3.86 5.71 6.89
CA LEU A 29 4.78 5.01 6.01
C LEU A 29 6.17 5.59 6.25
N LEU A 30 7.09 4.77 6.73
CA LEU A 30 8.50 5.13 6.85
C LEU A 30 9.23 4.67 5.59
N THR A 31 10.07 5.54 5.06
CA THR A 31 11.08 5.17 4.05
C THR A 31 12.43 5.20 4.72
N LEU A 32 13.09 4.06 4.75
CA LEU A 32 14.43 3.89 5.32
C LEU A 32 15.45 3.72 4.19
N ALA A 33 16.67 4.14 4.44
CA ALA A 33 17.84 3.71 3.69
C ALA A 33 18.16 2.24 4.00
N LYS A 34 18.99 1.62 3.15
CA LYS A 34 19.46 0.23 3.35
C LYS A 34 20.20 -0.02 4.67
N ASP A 35 20.75 1.03 5.29
CA ASP A 35 21.41 0.99 6.60
C ASP A 35 20.42 1.16 7.77
N GLY A 36 19.13 1.34 7.48
CA GLY A 36 18.07 1.54 8.46
C GLY A 36 17.80 3.01 8.83
N ALA A 37 18.56 3.97 8.30
CA ALA A 37 18.33 5.38 8.58
C ALA A 37 16.98 5.85 8.00
N VAL A 38 16.18 6.56 8.80
CA VAL A 38 14.91 7.12 8.34
C VAL A 38 15.19 8.26 7.36
N LEU A 39 14.77 8.09 6.11
CA LEU A 39 14.89 9.11 5.06
C LEU A 39 13.64 9.98 4.99
N PHE A 40 12.46 9.36 5.04
CA PHE A 40 11.18 10.04 4.96
C PHE A 40 10.14 9.41 5.86
N THR A 41 9.21 10.23 6.32
CA THR A 41 7.98 9.80 7.01
C THR A 41 6.81 10.41 6.25
N PHE A 42 5.88 9.56 5.85
CA PHE A 42 4.68 9.96 5.12
C PHE A 42 3.43 9.52 5.91
N SER A 43 2.39 10.35 5.88
CA SER A 43 1.10 10.07 6.51
C SER A 43 0.00 10.71 5.67
N ASP A 44 -1.14 10.05 5.57
CA ASP A 44 -2.30 10.55 4.83
C ASP A 44 -3.61 10.10 5.52
N PRO A 45 -4.68 10.92 5.48
CA PRO A 45 -6.00 10.50 5.95
C PRO A 45 -6.53 9.25 5.24
N ASP A 46 -6.20 9.02 3.97
CA ASP A 46 -6.51 7.77 3.26
C ASP A 46 -5.47 6.66 3.55
N MET A 47 -4.81 6.69 4.72
CA MET A 47 -3.83 5.67 5.13
C MET A 47 -3.99 5.27 6.60
N GLN A 48 -5.18 5.47 7.17
CA GLN A 48 -5.44 5.11 8.57
C GLN A 48 -5.34 3.59 8.79
N VAL A 49 -4.60 3.21 9.82
CA VAL A 49 -4.27 1.84 10.24
C VAL A 49 -3.69 1.04 9.07
N SER A 50 -2.60 1.54 8.51
CA SER A 50 -1.95 0.84 7.40
C SER A 50 -1.40 -0.52 7.83
N TRP A 51 -1.77 -1.56 7.08
CA TRP A 51 -1.36 -2.95 7.37
C TRP A 51 -0.25 -3.44 6.44
N ASN A 52 -0.15 -2.86 5.24
CA ASN A 52 0.69 -3.42 4.20
C ASN A 52 1.17 -2.35 3.22
N VAL A 53 2.35 -2.59 2.66
CA VAL A 53 2.99 -1.80 1.61
C VAL A 53 3.51 -2.74 0.53
N HIS A 54 3.31 -2.37 -0.73
CA HIS A 54 3.82 -3.11 -1.88
C HIS A 54 4.53 -2.16 -2.84
N VAL A 55 5.61 -2.64 -3.45
CA VAL A 55 6.34 -1.91 -4.50
C VAL A 55 6.12 -2.64 -5.82
N SER A 56 5.46 -1.98 -6.77
CA SER A 56 5.25 -2.51 -8.12
C SER A 56 6.56 -2.53 -8.94
N ALA A 57 6.58 -3.30 -10.03
CA ALA A 57 7.73 -3.33 -10.94
C ALA A 57 8.07 -1.96 -11.56
N ALA A 58 7.08 -1.06 -11.71
CA ALA A 58 7.28 0.30 -12.17
C ALA A 58 7.79 1.26 -11.06
N GLY A 59 8.00 0.77 -9.85
CA GLY A 59 8.47 1.55 -8.70
C GLY A 59 7.39 2.35 -7.98
N HIS A 60 6.11 2.16 -8.32
CA HIS A 60 5.00 2.73 -7.54
C HIS A 60 4.85 1.99 -6.21
N ILE A 61 4.58 2.76 -5.17
CA ILE A 61 4.35 2.23 -3.83
C ILE A 61 2.84 2.24 -3.58
N LEU A 62 2.29 1.10 -3.22
CA LEU A 62 0.88 0.96 -2.86
C LEU A 62 0.77 0.70 -1.36
N VAL A 63 -0.09 1.43 -0.69
CA VAL A 63 -0.35 1.28 0.75
C VAL A 63 -1.84 1.04 0.98
N CYS A 64 -2.16 0.03 1.77
CA CYS A 64 -3.54 -0.27 2.16
C CYS A 64 -3.86 0.36 3.51
N GLY A 65 -4.83 1.27 3.55
CA GLY A 65 -5.39 1.80 4.78
C GLY A 65 -6.56 0.94 5.25
N TYR A 66 -6.44 0.31 6.43
CA TYR A 66 -7.48 -0.57 6.96
C TYR A 66 -8.73 0.22 7.38
N GLU A 67 -8.58 1.25 8.22
CA GLU A 67 -9.73 2.01 8.73
C GLU A 67 -10.26 2.99 7.69
N SER A 68 -9.36 3.56 6.89
CA SER A 68 -9.74 4.42 5.77
C SER A 68 -10.30 3.63 4.59
N ARG A 69 -10.21 2.30 4.61
CA ARG A 69 -10.74 1.37 3.59
C ARG A 69 -10.31 1.73 2.17
N THR A 70 -9.06 2.15 2.03
CA THR A 70 -8.53 2.68 0.78
C THR A 70 -7.25 1.95 0.37
N VAL A 71 -6.96 2.03 -0.93
CA VAL A 71 -5.64 1.74 -1.47
C VAL A 71 -5.12 3.03 -2.06
N ILE A 72 -3.99 3.51 -1.54
CA ILE A 72 -3.34 4.71 -2.05
C ILE A 72 -2.05 4.37 -2.80
N GLN A 73 -1.76 5.18 -3.80
CA GLN A 73 -0.48 5.22 -4.46
C GLN A 73 0.38 6.32 -3.86
N VAL A 74 1.61 5.98 -3.51
CA VAL A 74 2.64 6.91 -3.07
C VAL A 74 3.74 6.94 -4.13
N ASP A 75 4.40 8.09 -4.26
CA ASP A 75 5.53 8.22 -5.17
C ASP A 75 6.66 7.24 -4.85
N SER A 76 7.54 6.98 -5.82
CA SER A 76 8.59 5.96 -5.72
C SER A 76 9.63 6.22 -4.61
N ARG A 77 9.67 7.42 -4.03
CA ARG A 77 10.49 7.77 -2.87
C ARG A 77 9.73 7.72 -1.54
N GLY A 78 8.42 7.42 -1.56
CA GLY A 78 7.60 7.32 -0.36
C GLY A 78 7.30 8.66 0.32
N ARG A 79 7.24 9.78 -0.42
CA ARG A 79 7.17 11.14 0.16
C ARG A 79 5.80 11.79 0.07
N ARG A 80 5.03 11.49 -0.97
CA ARG A 80 3.72 12.08 -1.23
C ARG A 80 2.78 11.07 -1.87
N LYS A 81 1.51 11.23 -1.57
CA LYS A 81 0.42 10.59 -2.30
C LYS A 81 0.41 11.05 -3.76
N ILE A 82 0.25 10.09 -4.65
CA ILE A 82 -0.06 10.32 -6.06
C ILE A 82 -1.58 10.32 -6.24
N ALA A 83 -2.25 9.29 -5.71
CA ALA A 83 -3.69 9.12 -5.85
C ALA A 83 -4.27 8.18 -4.79
N THR A 84 -5.57 8.29 -4.53
CA THR A 84 -6.37 7.21 -3.96
C THR A 84 -6.87 6.38 -5.14
N LEU A 85 -6.46 5.12 -5.21
CA LEU A 85 -6.73 4.28 -6.37
C LEU A 85 -8.04 3.50 -6.25
N ALA A 86 -8.47 3.20 -5.02
CA ALA A 86 -9.73 2.52 -4.77
C ALA A 86 -10.19 2.69 -3.31
N ARG A 87 -11.51 2.58 -3.11
CA ARG A 87 -12.25 2.57 -1.83
C ARG A 87 -13.12 1.31 -1.71
N ASP A 88 -13.66 1.03 -0.53
CA ASP A 88 -14.61 -0.08 -0.33
C ASP A 88 -15.89 0.07 -1.16
N GLU A 89 -16.35 1.31 -1.36
CA GLU A 89 -17.45 1.64 -2.27
C GLU A 89 -17.18 1.24 -3.74
N ASP A 90 -15.92 1.11 -4.15
CA ASP A 90 -15.53 0.62 -5.48
C ASP A 90 -15.55 -0.93 -5.57
N GLY A 91 -16.13 -1.60 -4.57
CA GLY A 91 -16.16 -3.05 -4.46
C GLY A 91 -14.82 -3.66 -4.04
N LEU A 92 -13.93 -2.90 -3.39
CA LEU A 92 -12.80 -3.52 -2.70
C LEU A 92 -13.35 -4.46 -1.63
N PRO A 93 -12.97 -5.76 -1.63
CA PRO A 93 -13.30 -6.62 -0.50
C PRO A 93 -12.74 -5.94 0.73
N SER A 94 -13.62 -5.68 1.72
CA SER A 94 -13.33 -4.89 2.92
C SER A 94 -11.86 -5.05 3.33
N ALA A 95 -11.16 -3.92 3.49
CA ALA A 95 -9.75 -3.91 3.91
C ALA A 95 -9.52 -4.68 5.22
N SER A 96 -10.59 -5.06 5.92
CA SER A 96 -10.59 -5.96 7.07
C SER A 96 -10.31 -7.43 6.78
N ASN A 97 -10.38 -7.85 5.52
CA ASN A 97 -10.16 -9.23 5.13
C ASN A 97 -8.75 -9.37 4.54
N LYS A 98 -8.01 -10.42 4.93
CA LYS A 98 -6.71 -10.80 4.32
C LYS A 98 -6.75 -10.86 2.77
N LYS A 99 -7.96 -10.89 2.18
CA LYS A 99 -8.26 -10.81 0.75
C LYS A 99 -7.96 -9.46 0.09
N CYS A 100 -7.96 -8.33 0.80
CA CYS A 100 -7.55 -7.04 0.21
C CYS A 100 -6.07 -7.09 -0.24
N MET A 101 -5.23 -7.85 0.46
CA MET A 101 -3.83 -8.11 0.06
C MET A 101 -3.72 -8.90 -1.25
N ILE A 102 -4.56 -9.93 -1.42
CA ILE A 102 -4.62 -10.70 -2.67
C ILE A 102 -5.15 -9.80 -3.78
N TYR A 103 -6.15 -8.96 -3.50
CA TYR A 103 -6.72 -8.06 -4.50
C TYR A 103 -5.71 -6.99 -4.97
N VAL A 104 -4.95 -6.37 -4.07
CA VAL A 104 -3.92 -5.40 -4.48
C VAL A 104 -2.79 -6.09 -5.23
N SER A 105 -2.35 -7.27 -4.77
CA SER A 105 -1.29 -8.02 -5.45
C SER A 105 -1.76 -8.55 -6.81
N TYR A 106 -2.91 -9.23 -6.92
CA TYR A 106 -3.43 -9.79 -8.17
C TYR A 106 -3.97 -8.71 -9.12
N LYS A 107 -4.80 -7.77 -8.66
CA LYS A 107 -5.50 -6.84 -9.57
C LYS A 107 -4.62 -5.71 -10.08
N TYR A 108 -3.60 -5.25 -9.34
CA TYR A 108 -2.64 -4.27 -9.87
C TYR A 108 -1.49 -4.91 -10.66
N LEU A 109 -1.01 -6.12 -10.29
CA LEU A 109 -0.01 -6.83 -11.11
C LEU A 109 -0.60 -7.29 -12.46
N VAL A 110 -1.90 -7.65 -12.50
CA VAL A 110 -2.58 -8.07 -13.73
C VAL A 110 -3.21 -6.87 -14.47
N GLY A 111 -3.77 -5.89 -13.76
CA GLY A 111 -4.48 -4.75 -14.33
C GLY A 111 -3.59 -3.69 -14.98
N ILE A 112 -2.35 -3.50 -14.52
CA ILE A 112 -1.39 -2.65 -15.25
C ILE A 112 -1.00 -3.27 -16.59
N LYS A 113 -1.18 -4.60 -16.75
CA LYS A 113 -0.96 -5.31 -18.02
C LYS A 113 -2.18 -5.31 -18.95
N LEU A 114 -3.38 -4.99 -18.44
CA LEU A 114 -4.64 -5.10 -19.17
C LEU A 114 -5.51 -3.88 -18.88
N ASN A 115 -5.48 -2.94 -19.82
CA ASN A 115 -6.25 -1.70 -19.88
C ASN A 115 -7.76 -1.99 -19.98
N LEU A 116 -8.38 -2.57 -18.94
CA LEU A 116 -9.76 -3.06 -18.99
C LEU A 116 -10.61 -2.51 -17.85
N LYS A 117 -11.76 -1.92 -18.25
CA LYS A 117 -12.92 -1.67 -17.38
C LYS A 117 -13.34 -2.98 -16.71
N TYR A 118 -13.57 -2.96 -15.40
CA TYR A 118 -13.84 -4.18 -14.64
C TYR A 118 -15.34 -4.50 -14.53
N LYS A 119 -15.62 -5.79 -14.64
CA LYS A 119 -16.82 -6.50 -14.18
C LYS A 119 -16.55 -7.13 -12.80
N THR A 120 -17.60 -7.28 -12.01
CA THR A 120 -17.55 -7.74 -10.62
C THR A 120 -17.43 -9.27 -10.53
N PRO A 121 -17.05 -9.86 -9.37
CA PRO A 121 -16.93 -11.32 -9.22
C PRO A 121 -18.23 -12.11 -9.49
N HIS A 122 -19.38 -11.44 -9.56
CA HIS A 122 -20.65 -12.04 -9.97
C HIS A 122 -20.76 -12.31 -11.48
N ASP A 123 -19.83 -11.80 -12.29
CA ASP A 123 -19.83 -11.93 -13.74
C ASP A 123 -19.13 -13.22 -14.26
N PHE A 124 -18.74 -14.13 -13.37
CA PHE A 124 -18.09 -15.42 -13.69
C PHE A 124 -18.93 -16.62 -13.23
N ASN A 125 -20.20 -16.65 -13.61
CA ASN A 125 -21.00 -17.88 -13.64
C ASN A 125 -21.14 -18.37 -15.08
#